data_AF-A0A965CKW7-F1
#
_entry.id   AF-A0A965CKW7-F1
#
_cell.length_a   1.000
_cell.length_b   1.000
_cell.length_c   1.000
_cell.angle_alpha   90.00
_cell.angle_beta   90.00
_cell.angle_gamma   90.00
#
_symmetry.space_group_name_H-M   'P 1'
#
loop_
_entity.id
_entity.type
_entity.pdbx_description
1 polymer ?
#
loop_
_entity_poly.entity_id
_entity_poly.type
_entity_poly.pdbx_seq_one_letter_code
_entity_poly.pdbx_strand_id
1 'polypeptide(L)' 'GAFAGSVTAALFLQRFVEKAKAWAHFDVFCWVPSPKSGRPEGGEVQAARLVFELLERRYGKK' A
#
# COMPACT_ATOMS: atom_id res chain seq x y z
N GLY A 1 3.46 -1.83 -25.98
CA GLY A 1 3.98 -1.77 -24.60
C GLY A 1 3.41 -2.92 -23.81
N ALA A 2 4.11 -3.42 -22.79
CA ALA A 2 3.56 -4.44 -21.91
C ALA A 2 2.49 -3.80 -21.01
N PHE A 3 1.24 -4.23 -21.17
CA PHE A 3 0.12 -3.79 -20.35
C PHE A 3 0.15 -4.50 -18.99
N ALA A 4 -0.54 -3.94 -17.97
CA ALA A 4 -0.75 -4.56 -16.65
C ALA A 4 0.48 -4.77 -15.73
N GLY A 5 1.51 -3.91 -15.82
CA GLY A 5 2.75 -4.05 -15.04
C GLY A 5 2.58 -4.17 -13.52
N SER A 6 1.71 -3.38 -12.89
CA SER A 6 1.45 -3.44 -11.45
C SER A 6 0.80 -4.77 -11.02
N VAL A 7 -0.09 -5.33 -11.84
CA VAL A 7 -0.70 -6.64 -11.60
C VAL A 7 0.34 -7.75 -11.73
N THR A 8 1.19 -7.69 -12.77
CA THR A 8 2.27 -8.66 -12.95
C THR A 8 3.26 -8.65 -11.78
N ALA A 9 3.64 -7.46 -11.30
CA ALA A 9 4.52 -7.30 -10.14
C ALA A 9 3.88 -7.88 -8.87
N ALA A 10 2.61 -7.56 -8.60
CA ALA A 10 1.89 -8.12 -7.44
C ALA A 10 1.85 -9.66 -7.48
N LEU A 11 1.47 -10.25 -8.62
CA LEU A 11 1.43 -11.71 -8.79
C LEU A 11 2.81 -12.36 -8.69
N PHE A 12 3.88 -11.66 -9.09
CA PHE A 12 5.25 -12.13 -8.88
C PHE A 12 5.60 -12.17 -7.39
N LEU A 13 5.36 -11.08 -6.66
CA LEU A 13 5.65 -10.99 -5.22
C LEU A 13 4.85 -12.01 -4.41
N GLN A 14 3.60 -12.28 -4.79
CA GLN A 14 2.74 -13.26 -4.14
C GLN A 14 3.39 -14.65 -4.03
N ARG A 15 4.19 -15.05 -5.03
CA ARG A 15 4.82 -16.38 -5.08
C ARG A 15 5.82 -16.64 -3.96
N PHE A 16 6.33 -15.59 -3.31
CA PHE A 16 7.30 -15.69 -2.22
C PHE A 16 6.66 -15.67 -0.83
N VAL A 17 5.33 -15.57 -0.75
CA VAL A 17 4.59 -15.50 0.53
C VAL A 17 4.05 -16.89 0.89
N GLU A 18 4.88 -17.71 1.53
CA GLU A 18 4.55 -19.12 1.79
C GLU A 18 3.84 -19.37 3.13
N LYS A 19 4.17 -18.59 4.17
CA LYS A 19 3.79 -18.89 5.57
C LYS A 19 2.83 -17.87 6.20
N ALA A 20 2.35 -16.90 5.43
CA ALA A 20 1.45 -15.87 5.95
C ALA A 20 -0.01 -16.32 5.82
N LYS A 21 -0.80 -16.17 6.90
CA LYS A 21 -2.25 -16.44 6.88
C LYS A 21 -3.04 -15.44 6.01
N ALA A 22 -2.50 -14.26 5.79
CA ALA A 22 -3.06 -13.22 4.93
C ALA A 22 -1.92 -12.36 4.36
N TRP A 23 -2.11 -11.86 3.14
CA TRP A 23 -1.14 -11.02 2.44
C TRP A 23 -1.85 -9.83 1.77
N ALA A 24 -1.18 -8.68 1.75
CA ALA A 24 -1.62 -7.48 1.06
C ALA A 24 -0.41 -6.79 0.44
N HIS A 25 -0.56 -6.26 -0.77
CA HIS A 25 0.44 -5.48 -1.48
C HIS A 25 -0.14 -4.09 -1.77
N PHE A 26 0.63 -3.05 -1.40
CA PHE A 26 0.30 -1.67 -1.68
C PHE A 26 1.32 -1.14 -2.68
N ASP A 27 0.89 -0.96 -3.92
CA ASP A 27 1.65 -0.24 -4.95
C ASP A 27 1.30 1.25 -4.82
N VAL A 28 2.17 2.01 -4.17
CA VAL A 28 1.94 3.42 -3.81
C VAL A 28 3.08 4.29 -4.31
N PHE A 29 2.74 5.48 -4.81
CA PHE A 29 3.72 6.40 -5.36
C PHE A 29 4.54 7.12 -4.27
N CYS A 30 3.97 7.29 -3.07
CA CYS A 30 4.57 7.95 -1.91
C CYS A 30 5.11 9.37 -2.19
N TRP A 31 4.56 10.05 -3.19
CA TRP A 31 4.96 11.39 -3.59
C TRP A 31 3.75 12.23 -4.01
N VAL A 32 3.81 13.52 -3.73
CA VAL A 32 2.87 14.56 -4.15
C VAL A 32 3.60 15.39 -5.21
N PRO A 33 3.25 15.27 -6.51
CA PRO A 33 3.97 15.94 -7.60
C PRO A 33 3.64 17.43 -7.73
N SER A 34 2.60 17.90 -7.05
CA SER A 34 2.18 19.29 -7.04
C SER A 34 1.45 19.58 -5.73
N PRO A 35 1.67 20.73 -5.08
CA PRO A 35 1.10 21.01 -3.77
C PRO A 35 -0.44 21.02 -3.80
N LYS A 36 -1.04 20.46 -2.74
CA LYS A 36 -2.49 20.44 -2.49
C LYS A 36 -2.75 20.91 -1.05
N SER A 37 -4.00 21.27 -0.75
CA SER A 37 -4.36 21.65 0.62
C SER A 37 -3.99 20.54 1.61
N GLY A 38 -3.17 20.88 2.61
CA GLY A 38 -2.67 19.94 3.63
C GLY A 38 -1.64 18.92 3.13
N ARG A 39 -1.17 19.01 1.88
CA ARG A 39 -0.19 18.09 1.28
C ARG A 39 0.82 18.87 0.43
N PRO A 40 1.95 19.30 1.00
CA PRO A 40 3.00 19.97 0.23
C PRO A 40 3.57 19.04 -0.85
N GLU A 41 4.22 19.63 -1.85
CA GLU A 41 5.00 18.85 -2.82
C GLU A 41 6.12 18.09 -2.11
N GLY A 42 6.36 16.84 -2.50
CA GLY A 42 7.37 15.99 -1.88
C GLY A 42 6.85 14.62 -1.43
N GLY A 43 7.57 14.00 -0.50
CA GLY A 43 7.21 12.69 0.06
C GLY A 43 5.89 12.71 0.82
N GLU A 44 5.07 11.68 0.61
CA GLU A 44 3.76 11.54 1.25
C GLU A 44 3.57 10.12 1.79
N VAL A 45 2.98 10.04 2.99
CA VAL A 45 2.76 8.79 3.70
C VAL A 45 1.42 8.19 3.26
N GLN A 46 1.43 7.63 2.05
CA GLN A 46 0.28 6.92 1.50
C GLN A 46 0.08 5.60 2.27
N ALA A 47 -1.18 5.18 2.45
CA ALA A 47 -1.62 3.96 3.14
C ALA A 47 -1.43 3.84 4.67
N ALA A 48 -0.60 4.64 5.35
CA ALA A 48 -0.36 4.43 6.80
C ALA A 48 -1.64 4.50 7.67
N ARG A 49 -2.50 5.49 7.46
CA ARG A 49 -3.79 5.61 8.18
C ARG A 49 -4.71 4.43 7.88
N LEU A 50 -4.73 3.96 6.63
CA LEU A 50 -5.52 2.79 6.22
C LEU A 50 -5.02 1.52 6.93
N VAL A 51 -3.70 1.31 6.98
CA VAL A 51 -3.11 0.13 7.63
C VAL A 51 -3.38 0.17 9.14
N PHE A 52 -3.23 1.34 9.76
CA PHE A 52 -3.56 1.52 11.17
C PHE A 52 -5.02 1.17 11.47
N GLU A 53 -5.96 1.75 10.73
CA GLU A 53 -7.39 1.48 10.89
C GLU A 53 -7.72 -0.01 10.64
N LEU A 54 -7.09 -0.64 9.64
CA LEU A 54 -7.26 -2.06 9.37
C LEU A 54 -6.85 -2.92 10.57
N LEU A 55 -5.72 -2.60 11.19
CA LEU A 55 -5.19 -3.30 12.35
C LEU A 55 -6.06 -3.05 13.59
N GLU A 56 -6.49 -1.81 13.83
CA GLU A 56 -7.40 -1.48 14.93
C GLU A 56 -8.74 -2.22 14.80
N ARG A 57 -9.33 -2.27 13.61
CA ARG A 57 -10.60 -2.99 13.38
C ARG A 57 -10.45 -4.51 13.61
N ARG A 58 -9.30 -5.08 13.26
CA ARG A 58 -9.04 -6.53 13.40
C ARG A 58 -8.60 -6.95 14.80
N TYR A 59 -7.86 -6.09 15.49
CA TYR A 59 -7.12 -6.46 16.71
C TYR A 59 -7.22 -5.45 17.85
N GLY A 60 -7.80 -4.27 17.63
CA GLY A 60 -7.84 -3.16 18.59
C GLY A 60 -8.87 -3.31 19.72
N LYS A 61 -9.75 -4.31 19.66
CA LYS A 61 -10.62 -4.67 20.79
C LYS A 61 -9.92 -5.73 21.65
N LYS A 62 -9.56 -5.34 22.88
CA LYS A 62 -9.57 -6.22 24.05
C LYS A 62 -10.78 -5.86 24.89
#